data_AF-A0A356K2B9-F1
#
_entry.id   AF-A0A356K2B9-F1
#
_cell.length_a   1.000
_cell.length_b   1.000
_cell.length_c   1.000
_cell.angle_alpha   90.00
_cell.angle_beta   90.00
_cell.angle_gamma   90.00
#
_symmetry.space_group_name_H-M   'P 1'
#
loop_
_entity.id
_entity.type
_entity.pdbx_description
1 polymer ?
#
loop_
_entity_poly.entity_id
_entity_poly.type
_entity_poly.pdbx_seq_one_letter_code
_entity_poly.pdbx_strand_id
1 'polypeptide(L)'
;WVKFGKNASNQDLYWRIIRTNSDGSVRLLYHGTSTTAENAYIGESAFNSRYNDIAYVSYMYGSLGSIPNARTNQKNSSTIKTYIDNWYTRNLEAKGYTKYLSTTAVYCNDRSRSDNTYFGAYTRLGANKTPSYDCAATEDKFTADTSTGNGKLTYPIALMTADEVSFAGGLYETNAPTWYYYNSSKGSSTGSTWWWLLSPGSWSGSDAYVFVVIGSSSYPGYLGGGSSSVSGANGVRPVISLKSCVKTSGGDGSANAPYTIEETTSGC
;
A
#
# COMPACT_ATOMS: atom_id res chain seq x y z
N TRP A 1 -10.32 3.30 -13.50
CA TRP A 1 -10.45 1.92 -13.04
C TRP A 1 -9.69 1.01 -13.97
N VAL A 2 -9.08 -0.03 -13.42
CA VAL A 2 -8.41 -1.08 -14.19
C VAL A 2 -8.99 -2.42 -13.78
N LYS A 3 -9.34 -3.26 -14.75
CA LYS A 3 -9.69 -4.65 -14.55
C LYS A 3 -8.47 -5.50 -14.89
N PHE A 4 -7.84 -6.07 -13.87
CA PHE A 4 -6.57 -6.78 -14.00
C PHE A 4 -6.48 -7.91 -12.99
N GLY A 5 -6.28 -9.14 -13.47
CA GLY A 5 -6.18 -10.30 -12.62
C GLY A 5 -7.53 -10.90 -12.23
N LYS A 6 -7.47 -12.10 -11.64
CA LYS A 6 -8.64 -12.84 -11.14
C LYS A 6 -8.35 -13.44 -9.78
N ASN A 7 -9.33 -13.49 -8.90
CA ASN A 7 -9.15 -14.15 -7.60
C ASN A 7 -9.15 -15.69 -7.71
N ALA A 8 -8.95 -16.38 -6.58
CA ALA A 8 -8.99 -17.85 -6.50
C ALA A 8 -10.30 -18.44 -7.04
N SER A 9 -11.43 -17.73 -6.86
CA SER A 9 -12.76 -18.08 -7.35
C SER A 9 -13.04 -17.61 -8.79
N ASN A 10 -12.00 -17.18 -9.52
CA ASN A 10 -12.06 -16.76 -10.93
C ASN A 10 -12.85 -15.46 -11.21
N GLN A 11 -13.17 -14.68 -10.17
CA GLN A 11 -13.79 -13.36 -10.31
C GLN A 11 -12.75 -12.32 -10.71
N ASP A 12 -13.12 -11.39 -11.58
CA ASP A 12 -12.26 -10.28 -12.00
C ASP A 12 -11.86 -9.41 -10.81
N LEU A 13 -10.62 -8.92 -10.82
CA LEU A 13 -10.11 -7.97 -9.84
C LEU A 13 -10.08 -6.55 -10.41
N TYR A 14 -10.52 -5.61 -9.60
CA TYR A 14 -10.62 -4.20 -9.94
C TYR A 14 -9.62 -3.39 -9.14
N TRP A 15 -9.07 -2.37 -9.79
CA TRP A 15 -8.03 -1.52 -9.24
C TRP A 15 -8.26 -0.05 -9.55
N ARG A 16 -7.69 0.79 -8.69
CA ARG A 16 -7.67 2.25 -8.75
C ARG A 16 -6.26 2.71 -9.16
N ILE A 17 -6.15 3.54 -10.19
CA ILE A 17 -4.87 4.09 -10.65
C ILE A 17 -4.48 5.23 -9.71
N ILE A 18 -3.46 5.02 -8.88
CA ILE A 18 -3.00 5.99 -7.89
C ILE A 18 -2.07 7.03 -8.51
N ARG A 19 -1.12 6.58 -9.33
CA ARG A 19 -0.13 7.43 -9.99
C ARG A 19 0.61 6.67 -11.08
N THR A 20 1.38 7.41 -11.86
CA THR A 20 2.46 6.88 -12.70
C THR A 20 3.78 7.12 -11.98
N ASN A 21 4.63 6.10 -11.88
CA ASN A 21 5.97 6.21 -11.30
C ASN A 21 6.94 6.84 -12.33
N SER A 22 8.12 7.27 -11.88
CA SER A 22 9.13 7.92 -12.73
C SER A 22 9.67 7.02 -13.86
N ASP A 23 9.63 5.70 -13.69
CA ASP A 23 9.99 4.69 -14.69
C ASP A 23 8.86 4.38 -15.68
N GLY A 24 7.73 5.11 -15.60
CA GLY A 24 6.53 4.91 -16.40
C GLY A 24 5.64 3.75 -15.93
N SER A 25 6.02 3.01 -14.88
CA SER A 25 5.15 1.97 -14.32
C SER A 25 3.92 2.58 -13.65
N VAL A 26 2.77 1.90 -13.72
CA VAL A 26 1.49 2.44 -13.24
C VAL A 26 1.11 1.80 -11.90
N ARG A 27 1.00 2.63 -10.86
CA ARG A 27 0.69 2.22 -9.48
C ARG A 27 -0.82 2.00 -9.31
N LEU A 28 -1.21 0.80 -8.88
CA LEU A 28 -2.60 0.38 -8.74
C LEU A 28 -2.92 -0.01 -7.30
N LEU A 29 -3.99 0.56 -6.73
CA LEU A 29 -4.56 0.18 -5.45
C LEU A 29 -5.71 -0.79 -5.65
N TYR A 30 -5.70 -1.89 -4.90
CA TYR A 30 -6.74 -2.90 -4.95
C TYR A 30 -8.13 -2.34 -4.60
N HIS A 31 -9.16 -2.78 -5.32
CA HIS A 31 -10.55 -2.40 -5.09
C HIS A 31 -11.53 -3.57 -4.90
N GLY A 32 -11.11 -4.83 -5.00
CA GLY A 32 -12.03 -5.95 -4.87
C GLY A 32 -12.52 -6.49 -6.21
N THR A 33 -13.73 -7.06 -6.23
CA THR A 33 -14.29 -7.81 -7.36
C THR A 33 -15.37 -7.06 -8.15
N SER A 34 -15.64 -5.81 -7.80
CA SER A 34 -16.51 -4.91 -8.58
C SER A 34 -16.12 -3.44 -8.34
N THR A 35 -16.57 -2.55 -9.22
CA THR A 35 -16.37 -1.10 -9.03
C THR A 35 -17.25 -0.51 -7.92
N THR A 36 -18.32 -1.22 -7.54
CA THR A 36 -19.26 -0.83 -6.48
C THR A 36 -18.91 -1.45 -5.11
N ALA A 37 -17.82 -2.21 -5.01
CA ALA A 37 -17.45 -2.90 -3.77
C ALA A 37 -17.35 -1.93 -2.58
N GLU A 38 -17.88 -2.36 -1.44
CA GLU A 38 -17.80 -1.68 -0.14
C GLU A 38 -16.80 -2.38 0.80
N ASN A 39 -16.22 -3.49 0.35
CA ASN A 39 -15.21 -4.28 1.03
C ASN A 39 -13.95 -4.38 0.16
N ALA A 40 -13.46 -3.25 -0.33
CA ALA A 40 -12.32 -3.10 -1.24
C ALA A 40 -10.95 -3.40 -0.59
N TYR A 41 -10.87 -4.47 0.20
CA TYR A 41 -9.70 -4.98 0.90
C TYR A 41 -9.68 -6.52 0.82
N ILE A 42 -8.50 -7.13 0.97
CA ILE A 42 -8.32 -8.59 0.81
C ILE A 42 -8.63 -9.38 2.10
N GLY A 43 -9.00 -8.65 3.15
CA GLY A 43 -9.33 -9.10 4.50
C GLY A 43 -8.69 -8.16 5.53
N GLU A 44 -8.75 -8.54 6.80
CA GLU A 44 -8.22 -7.74 7.91
C GLU A 44 -7.00 -8.44 8.54
N SER A 45 -6.02 -7.64 8.96
CA SER A 45 -4.79 -8.13 9.59
C SER A 45 -4.20 -7.08 10.52
N ALA A 46 -3.40 -7.52 11.49
CA ALA A 46 -2.45 -6.63 12.15
C ALA A 46 -1.36 -6.22 11.16
N PHE A 47 -0.90 -4.97 11.25
CA PHE A 47 0.33 -4.59 10.55
C PHE A 47 1.49 -5.46 11.07
N ASN A 48 1.64 -5.51 12.39
CA ASN A 48 2.55 -6.40 13.08
C ASN A 48 1.90 -6.93 14.36
N SER A 49 2.02 -8.22 14.65
CA SER A 49 1.37 -8.83 15.82
C SER A 49 1.87 -8.31 17.17
N ARG A 50 3.08 -7.74 17.18
CA ARG A 50 3.66 -7.06 18.34
C ARG A 50 3.81 -5.58 18.04
N TYR A 51 3.74 -4.78 19.10
CA TYR A 51 3.72 -3.32 19.01
C TYR A 51 4.73 -2.65 19.94
N ASN A 52 5.34 -3.39 20.87
CA ASN A 52 6.13 -2.88 21.98
C ASN A 52 7.64 -2.72 21.68
N ASP A 53 7.98 -2.52 20.41
CA ASP A 53 9.34 -2.21 19.96
C ASP A 53 9.25 -1.32 18.72
N ILE A 54 10.16 -0.36 18.61
CA ILE A 54 10.24 0.58 17.49
C ILE A 54 10.39 -0.11 16.14
N ALA A 55 10.97 -1.32 16.08
CA ALA A 55 11.11 -2.08 14.85
C ALA A 55 9.76 -2.49 14.23
N TYR A 56 8.68 -2.58 15.02
CA TYR A 56 7.40 -3.10 14.57
C TYR A 56 6.60 -2.17 13.64
N VAL A 57 7.01 -0.91 13.46
CA VAL A 57 6.52 -0.04 12.38
C VAL A 57 6.98 -0.49 10.98
N SER A 58 7.87 -1.48 10.91
CA SER A 58 8.50 -1.90 9.66
C SER A 58 7.71 -3.00 8.95
N TYR A 59 7.61 -2.89 7.63
CA TYR A 59 7.08 -3.91 6.73
C TYR A 59 7.94 -5.19 6.71
N MET A 60 9.25 -5.01 6.77
CA MET A 60 10.24 -6.04 7.11
C MET A 60 11.28 -5.43 8.05
N TYR A 61 11.88 -6.24 8.91
CA TYR A 61 12.87 -5.75 9.87
C TYR A 61 14.02 -6.73 10.09
N GLY A 62 15.14 -6.19 10.58
CA GLY A 62 16.28 -6.95 11.08
C GLY A 62 16.08 -7.40 12.51
N SER A 63 16.78 -6.74 13.43
CA SER A 63 16.64 -6.96 14.88
C SER A 63 15.87 -5.82 15.55
N LEU A 64 15.51 -6.05 16.81
CA LEU A 64 14.74 -5.12 17.64
C LEU A 64 15.61 -4.02 18.25
N GLY A 65 14.96 -3.07 18.93
CA GLY A 65 15.58 -2.08 19.81
C GLY A 65 16.01 -0.77 19.16
N SER A 66 16.11 -0.70 17.82
CA SER A 66 16.41 0.56 17.13
C SER A 66 16.03 0.54 15.64
N ILE A 67 15.90 1.73 15.05
CA ILE A 67 15.67 1.87 13.60
C ILE A 67 16.86 1.39 12.75
N PRO A 68 18.13 1.68 13.09
CA PRO A 68 19.26 1.08 12.38
C PRO A 68 19.22 -0.46 12.36
N ASN A 69 18.91 -1.08 13.50
CA ASN A 69 18.76 -2.53 13.61
C ASN A 69 17.61 -3.05 12.73
N ALA A 70 16.44 -2.40 12.81
CA ALA A 70 15.27 -2.75 12.02
C ALA A 70 15.53 -2.60 10.51
N ARG A 71 16.25 -1.56 10.09
CA ARG A 71 16.55 -1.26 8.69
C ARG A 71 17.40 -2.30 7.97
N THR A 72 18.09 -3.16 8.69
CA THR A 72 18.87 -4.23 8.04
C THR A 72 17.98 -5.22 7.27
N ASN A 73 16.65 -5.21 7.48
CA ASN A 73 15.65 -5.99 6.73
C ASN A 73 16.12 -7.44 6.50
N GLN A 74 16.45 -8.11 7.61
CA GLN A 74 16.81 -9.52 7.57
C GLN A 74 15.54 -10.35 7.30
N LYS A 75 15.49 -11.61 7.75
CA LYS A 75 14.39 -12.51 7.37
C LYS A 75 13.05 -12.23 8.07
N ASN A 76 12.96 -11.25 8.96
CA ASN A 76 11.73 -10.99 9.70
C ASN A 76 10.74 -10.16 8.86
N SER A 77 9.58 -10.74 8.59
CA SER A 77 8.47 -10.07 7.91
C SER A 77 7.41 -9.62 8.92
N SER A 78 6.77 -8.49 8.65
CA SER A 78 5.55 -8.08 9.36
C SER A 78 4.41 -9.06 9.11
N THR A 79 3.43 -9.09 10.02
CA THR A 79 2.24 -9.94 9.89
C THR A 79 1.45 -9.62 8.62
N ILE A 80 1.30 -8.34 8.30
CA ILE A 80 0.60 -7.90 7.09
C ILE A 80 1.31 -8.28 5.81
N LYS A 81 2.66 -8.27 5.79
CA LYS A 81 3.42 -8.72 4.62
C LYS A 81 3.13 -10.19 4.32
N THR A 82 3.17 -11.06 5.33
CA THR A 82 2.82 -12.47 5.15
C THR A 82 1.39 -12.63 4.63
N TYR A 83 0.45 -11.82 5.12
CA TYR A 83 -0.93 -11.81 4.64
C TYR A 83 -1.03 -11.45 3.15
N ILE A 84 -0.34 -10.38 2.73
CA ILE A 84 -0.30 -9.90 1.35
C ILE A 84 0.38 -10.91 0.42
N ASP A 85 1.52 -11.47 0.82
CA ASP A 85 2.28 -12.45 0.03
C ASP A 85 1.43 -13.71 -0.25
N ASN A 86 0.72 -14.18 0.77
CA ASN A 86 -0.19 -15.32 0.64
C ASN A 86 -1.38 -15.02 -0.29
N TRP A 87 -1.87 -13.77 -0.31
CA TRP A 87 -2.90 -13.36 -1.25
C TRP A 87 -2.32 -13.25 -2.68
N TYR A 88 -1.14 -12.66 -2.84
CA TYR A 88 -0.46 -12.51 -4.12
C TYR A 88 -0.25 -13.86 -4.82
N THR A 89 0.29 -14.83 -4.11
CA THR A 89 0.57 -16.17 -4.64
C THR A 89 -0.70 -16.86 -5.15
N ARG A 90 -1.78 -16.79 -4.38
CA ARG A 90 -3.06 -17.43 -4.74
C ARG A 90 -3.81 -16.75 -5.89
N ASN A 91 -3.70 -15.43 -6.03
CA ASN A 91 -4.56 -14.66 -6.94
C ASN A 91 -3.83 -14.11 -8.17
N LEU A 92 -2.54 -13.78 -8.06
CA LEU A 92 -1.76 -13.23 -9.17
C LEU A 92 -0.76 -14.26 -9.73
N GLU A 93 0.02 -14.90 -8.86
CA GLU A 93 1.04 -15.87 -9.27
C GLU A 93 0.45 -17.15 -9.85
N ALA A 94 -0.42 -17.83 -9.10
CA ALA A 94 -1.07 -19.06 -9.54
C ALA A 94 -1.91 -18.89 -10.82
N LYS A 95 -2.19 -17.64 -11.22
CA LYS A 95 -2.97 -17.29 -12.41
C LYS A 95 -2.11 -16.68 -13.54
N GLY A 96 -0.79 -16.58 -13.36
CA GLY A 96 0.14 -16.11 -14.39
C GLY A 96 0.16 -14.61 -14.66
N TYR A 97 -0.38 -13.78 -13.75
CA TYR A 97 -0.44 -12.32 -13.93
C TYR A 97 0.86 -11.60 -13.56
N THR A 98 1.84 -12.29 -13.01
CA THR A 98 3.09 -11.69 -12.51
C THR A 98 3.97 -11.12 -13.61
N LYS A 99 3.85 -11.64 -14.84
CA LYS A 99 4.56 -11.13 -16.03
C LYS A 99 4.28 -9.65 -16.33
N TYR A 100 3.16 -9.11 -15.88
CA TYR A 100 2.79 -7.70 -16.07
C TYR A 100 3.33 -6.75 -15.00
N LEU A 101 3.86 -7.29 -13.90
CA LEU A 101 4.21 -6.50 -12.73
C LEU A 101 5.65 -6.00 -12.79
N SER A 102 5.86 -4.74 -12.39
CA SER A 102 7.18 -4.15 -12.27
C SER A 102 7.89 -4.68 -11.03
N THR A 103 9.07 -5.27 -11.22
CA THR A 103 9.94 -5.72 -10.12
C THR A 103 10.82 -4.59 -9.56
N THR A 104 10.93 -3.48 -10.30
CA THR A 104 11.73 -2.29 -9.97
C THR A 104 10.92 -1.18 -9.29
N ALA A 105 9.59 -1.28 -9.29
CA ALA A 105 8.76 -0.27 -8.63
C ALA A 105 9.00 -0.29 -7.11
N VAL A 106 9.45 0.84 -6.57
CA VAL A 106 9.79 1.01 -5.15
C VAL A 106 8.52 1.10 -4.29
N TYR A 107 8.53 0.44 -3.14
CA TYR A 107 7.57 0.57 -2.04
C TYR A 107 8.29 1.15 -0.82
N CYS A 108 8.08 2.43 -0.53
CA CYS A 108 8.87 3.13 0.49
C CYS A 108 8.26 2.97 1.89
N ASN A 109 8.96 2.29 2.79
CA ASN A 109 8.57 2.24 4.19
C ASN A 109 8.96 3.51 4.94
N ASP A 110 9.96 4.27 4.48
CA ASP A 110 10.43 5.53 5.10
C ASP A 110 10.44 5.54 6.65
N ARG A 111 11.43 4.86 7.24
CA ARG A 111 11.66 4.88 8.69
C ARG A 111 12.55 6.05 9.12
N SER A 112 12.63 7.11 8.31
CA SER A 112 13.36 8.32 8.70
C SER A 112 12.66 8.98 9.90
N ARG A 113 13.43 9.69 10.72
CA ARG A 113 12.92 10.38 11.90
C ARG A 113 13.83 11.54 12.25
N SER A 114 13.24 12.66 12.69
CA SER A 114 13.96 13.84 13.17
C SER A 114 14.03 13.90 14.70
N ASP A 115 13.23 13.09 15.39
CA ASP A 115 13.13 13.04 16.85
C ASP A 115 12.90 11.61 17.35
N ASN A 116 12.64 11.47 18.65
CA ASN A 116 12.44 10.18 19.31
C ASN A 116 11.00 9.63 19.25
N THR A 117 10.08 10.27 18.52
CA THR A 117 8.66 9.91 18.50
C THR A 117 8.10 9.74 17.09
N TYR A 118 8.32 10.69 16.19
CA TYR A 118 7.64 10.77 14.90
C TYR A 118 8.55 10.37 13.73
N PHE A 119 7.95 9.69 12.76
CA PHE A 119 8.63 9.30 11.52
C PHE A 119 8.44 10.33 10.41
N GLY A 120 9.24 10.22 9.34
CA GLY A 120 9.35 11.23 8.29
C GLY A 120 8.02 11.62 7.66
N ALA A 121 7.16 10.64 7.35
CA ALA A 121 5.83 10.90 6.82
C ALA A 121 4.95 11.70 7.80
N TYR A 122 5.03 11.42 9.10
CA TYR A 122 4.30 12.18 10.13
C TYR A 122 4.70 13.65 10.11
N THR A 123 6.00 13.95 10.16
CA THR A 123 6.50 15.33 10.13
C THR A 123 6.15 16.04 8.82
N ARG A 124 6.32 15.36 7.68
CA ARG A 124 6.02 15.91 6.35
C ARG A 124 4.54 16.27 6.18
N LEU A 125 3.63 15.40 6.63
CA LEU A 125 2.18 15.58 6.42
C LEU A 125 1.50 16.37 7.54
N GLY A 126 2.01 16.28 8.76
CA GLY A 126 1.49 16.99 9.93
C GLY A 126 1.92 18.45 9.94
N ALA A 127 3.22 18.68 10.14
CA ALA A 127 3.76 20.03 10.33
C ALA A 127 4.02 20.76 9.02
N ASN A 128 4.70 20.10 8.08
CA ASN A 128 5.24 20.81 6.90
C ASN A 128 4.23 20.91 5.76
N LYS A 129 3.25 20.01 5.69
CA LYS A 129 2.31 19.86 4.57
C LYS A 129 3.03 19.66 3.22
N THR A 130 4.13 18.91 3.23
CA THR A 130 4.99 18.65 2.06
C THR A 130 5.13 17.14 1.82
N PRO A 131 4.13 16.47 1.22
CA PRO A 131 4.26 15.06 0.85
C PRO A 131 5.42 14.85 -0.13
N SER A 132 6.07 13.69 -0.08
CA SER A 132 7.16 13.34 -0.99
C SER A 132 7.07 11.89 -1.50
N TYR A 133 7.45 11.69 -2.76
CA TYR A 133 7.66 10.36 -3.31
C TYR A 133 9.09 9.85 -3.09
N ASP A 134 9.99 10.71 -2.63
CA ASP A 134 11.38 10.38 -2.43
C ASP A 134 11.55 9.48 -1.22
N CYS A 135 12.27 8.39 -1.43
CA CYS A 135 12.66 7.47 -0.38
C CYS A 135 14.17 7.59 -0.19
N ALA A 136 14.63 8.25 0.87
CA ALA A 136 16.05 8.59 1.00
C ALA A 136 16.94 7.36 1.25
N ALA A 137 16.58 6.54 2.25
CA ALA A 137 17.36 5.38 2.64
C ALA A 137 17.11 4.20 1.69
N THR A 138 18.18 3.63 1.12
CA THR A 138 18.10 2.47 0.22
C THR A 138 17.43 1.27 0.90
N GLU A 139 17.68 1.08 2.19
CA GLU A 139 17.07 0.02 2.99
C GLU A 139 15.55 0.16 3.08
N ASP A 140 15.00 1.38 2.98
CA ASP A 140 13.55 1.61 3.03
C ASP A 140 12.89 1.51 1.65
N LYS A 141 13.67 1.40 0.56
CA LYS A 141 13.20 1.20 -0.82
C LYS A 141 12.91 -0.28 -1.09
N PHE A 142 11.77 -0.79 -0.65
CA PHE A 142 11.43 -2.18 -0.91
C PHE A 142 11.13 -2.43 -2.39
N THR A 143 11.84 -3.39 -2.97
CA THR A 143 11.72 -3.83 -4.37
C THR A 143 11.92 -5.34 -4.46
N ALA A 144 11.47 -5.96 -5.55
CA ALA A 144 11.78 -7.36 -5.84
C ALA A 144 13.12 -7.52 -6.58
N ASP A 145 13.53 -6.47 -7.30
CA ASP A 145 14.82 -6.37 -7.98
C ASP A 145 15.80 -5.45 -7.21
N THR A 146 17.10 -5.54 -7.47
CA THR A 146 18.15 -4.76 -6.78
C THR A 146 18.57 -3.47 -7.50
N SER A 147 18.10 -3.21 -8.73
CA SER A 147 18.56 -2.05 -9.52
C SER A 147 18.10 -0.69 -8.97
N THR A 148 17.00 -0.67 -8.23
CA THR A 148 16.28 0.56 -7.83
C THR A 148 15.98 0.63 -6.34
N GLY A 149 16.25 -0.44 -5.60
CA GLY A 149 15.94 -0.57 -4.18
C GLY A 149 16.70 -1.72 -3.51
N ASN A 150 16.19 -2.18 -2.38
CA ASN A 150 16.87 -3.13 -1.50
C ASN A 150 16.77 -4.60 -1.95
N GLY A 151 15.93 -4.93 -2.94
CA GLY A 151 15.75 -6.31 -3.43
C GLY A 151 15.25 -7.31 -2.38
N LYS A 152 14.61 -6.84 -1.30
CA LYS A 152 14.18 -7.70 -0.18
C LYS A 152 12.80 -8.30 -0.36
N LEU A 153 12.00 -7.82 -1.31
CA LEU A 153 10.69 -8.39 -1.55
C LEU A 153 10.81 -9.67 -2.37
N THR A 154 10.17 -10.74 -1.91
CA THR A 154 9.96 -11.93 -2.74
C THR A 154 8.96 -11.64 -3.87
N TYR A 155 7.95 -10.80 -3.60
CA TYR A 155 6.89 -10.45 -4.54
C TYR A 155 6.76 -8.92 -4.66
N PRO A 156 6.56 -8.36 -5.87
CA PRO A 156 6.48 -6.92 -6.11
C PRO A 156 5.12 -6.33 -5.69
N ILE A 157 4.75 -6.47 -4.42
CA ILE A 157 3.49 -6.03 -3.84
C ILE A 157 3.70 -5.52 -2.40
N ALA A 158 3.02 -4.43 -2.04
CA ALA A 158 3.00 -3.92 -0.68
C ALA A 158 1.72 -3.10 -0.44
N LEU A 159 1.81 -2.03 0.36
CA LEU A 159 0.74 -1.09 0.66
C LEU A 159 1.06 0.30 0.09
N MET A 160 0.02 1.13 0.01
CA MET A 160 0.13 2.56 -0.33
C MET A 160 0.83 3.33 0.79
N THR A 161 1.60 4.36 0.48
CA THR A 161 2.20 5.26 1.49
C THR A 161 1.25 6.39 1.89
N ALA A 162 1.48 7.01 3.05
CA ALA A 162 0.71 8.17 3.49
C ALA A 162 0.95 9.40 2.57
N ASP A 163 2.16 9.55 2.04
CA ASP A 163 2.47 10.57 1.04
C ASP A 163 1.70 10.33 -0.27
N GLU A 164 1.62 9.08 -0.75
CA GLU A 164 0.79 8.71 -1.92
C GLU A 164 -0.69 9.04 -1.68
N VAL A 165 -1.19 8.83 -0.45
CA VAL A 165 -2.56 9.22 -0.08
C VAL A 165 -2.76 10.73 -0.17
N SER A 166 -1.78 11.49 0.31
CA SER A 166 -1.83 12.95 0.27
C SER A 166 -1.77 13.48 -1.17
N PHE A 167 -0.91 12.93 -2.03
CA PHE A 167 -0.90 13.27 -3.47
C PHE A 167 -2.21 12.91 -4.18
N ALA A 168 -2.90 11.85 -3.74
CA ALA A 168 -4.20 11.47 -4.27
C ALA A 168 -5.37 12.32 -3.72
N GLY A 169 -5.08 13.34 -2.89
CA GLY A 169 -6.04 14.30 -2.36
C GLY A 169 -6.51 14.03 -0.92
N GLY A 170 -5.93 13.04 -0.25
CA GLY A 170 -6.18 12.83 1.19
C GLY A 170 -5.52 13.92 2.03
N LEU A 171 -6.06 14.16 3.23
CA LEU A 171 -5.54 15.18 4.14
C LEU A 171 -5.30 14.58 5.53
N TYR A 172 -4.11 14.85 6.07
CA TYR A 172 -3.75 14.47 7.43
C TYR A 172 -4.64 15.17 8.45
N GLU A 173 -5.21 14.40 9.37
CA GLU A 173 -6.09 14.88 10.44
C GLU A 173 -7.31 15.69 9.97
N THR A 174 -7.82 15.39 8.77
CA THR A 174 -8.98 16.07 8.19
C THR A 174 -9.80 15.09 7.36
N ASN A 175 -11.13 15.21 7.41
CA ASN A 175 -12.02 14.43 6.56
C ASN A 175 -11.83 14.86 5.10
N ALA A 176 -11.32 13.95 4.27
CA ALA A 176 -11.00 14.20 2.88
C ALA A 176 -11.37 12.98 2.01
N PRO A 177 -12.67 12.68 1.85
CA PRO A 177 -13.09 11.60 0.96
C PRO A 177 -12.84 12.02 -0.49
N THR A 178 -11.82 11.41 -1.09
CA THR A 178 -11.41 11.62 -2.49
C THR A 178 -11.68 10.36 -3.32
N TRP A 179 -11.25 10.36 -4.57
CA TRP A 179 -11.57 9.33 -5.55
C TRP A 179 -11.10 7.91 -5.17
N TYR A 180 -10.04 7.74 -4.35
CA TYR A 180 -9.62 6.42 -3.84
C TYR A 180 -10.51 5.91 -2.68
N TYR A 181 -11.22 6.83 -2.02
CA TYR A 181 -12.16 6.52 -0.95
C TYR A 181 -13.49 6.04 -1.52
N TYR A 182 -13.97 6.68 -2.58
CA TYR A 182 -15.25 6.34 -3.18
C TYR A 182 -15.23 5.07 -4.03
N ASN A 183 -16.27 4.26 -3.95
CA ASN A 183 -16.63 3.28 -4.98
C ASN A 183 -17.39 3.97 -6.13
N SER A 184 -17.77 3.25 -7.18
CA SER A 184 -18.47 3.83 -8.34
C SER A 184 -19.90 4.31 -8.02
N SER A 185 -20.49 3.86 -6.92
CA SER A 185 -21.77 4.34 -6.38
C SER A 185 -21.64 5.53 -5.43
N LYS A 186 -20.44 6.14 -5.34
CA LYS A 186 -20.13 7.27 -4.45
C LYS A 186 -20.25 6.95 -2.95
N GLY A 187 -20.25 5.67 -2.58
CA GLY A 187 -20.13 5.20 -1.19
C GLY A 187 -18.67 4.90 -0.80
N SER A 188 -18.44 4.59 0.48
CA SER A 188 -17.11 4.17 0.97
C SER A 188 -16.70 2.84 0.33
N SER A 189 -15.48 2.79 -0.20
CA SER A 189 -14.91 1.56 -0.77
C SER A 189 -14.62 0.50 0.30
N THR A 190 -14.42 0.91 1.54
CA THR A 190 -14.08 0.00 2.65
C THR A 190 -15.14 -0.02 3.74
N GLY A 191 -16.35 0.50 3.46
CA GLY A 191 -17.43 0.56 4.44
C GLY A 191 -16.96 1.33 5.69
N SER A 192 -17.13 0.74 6.87
CA SER A 192 -16.63 1.29 8.14
C SER A 192 -15.18 0.91 8.46
N THR A 193 -14.58 0.00 7.69
CA THR A 193 -13.26 -0.58 7.97
C THR A 193 -12.16 0.42 7.65
N TRP A 194 -11.27 0.62 8.62
CA TRP A 194 -10.03 1.39 8.45
C TRP A 194 -9.03 0.51 7.69
N TRP A 195 -8.08 1.09 6.99
CA TRP A 195 -7.09 0.30 6.26
C TRP A 195 -5.67 0.83 6.40
N TRP A 196 -4.73 -0.12 6.44
CA TRP A 196 -3.33 0.13 6.72
C TRP A 196 -2.60 0.77 5.55
N LEU A 197 -1.65 1.65 5.87
CA LEU A 197 -0.66 2.21 4.96
C LEU A 197 0.74 1.68 5.30
N LEU A 198 1.66 1.82 4.34
CA LEU A 198 3.05 1.37 4.48
C LEU A 198 3.87 2.29 5.40
N SER A 199 3.47 3.56 5.52
CA SER A 199 4.23 4.59 6.24
C SER A 199 4.12 4.44 7.76
N PRO A 200 5.25 4.39 8.50
CA PRO A 200 5.33 4.59 9.93
C PRO A 200 4.76 5.94 10.32
N GLY A 201 4.05 5.96 11.43
CA GLY A 201 3.49 7.15 12.04
C GLY A 201 4.34 7.62 13.21
N SER A 202 4.35 6.83 14.29
CA SER A 202 5.07 7.17 15.51
C SER A 202 5.48 5.94 16.33
N TRP A 203 6.35 6.18 17.30
CA TRP A 203 6.73 5.28 18.38
C TRP A 203 6.63 6.05 19.70
N SER A 204 5.70 5.67 20.57
CA SER A 204 5.45 6.38 21.84
C SER A 204 6.46 6.05 22.95
N GLY A 205 7.38 5.10 22.71
CA GLY A 205 8.17 4.47 23.76
C GLY A 205 7.57 3.16 24.29
N SER A 206 6.28 2.92 24.03
CA SER A 206 5.56 1.69 24.39
C SER A 206 4.82 1.04 23.22
N ASP A 207 4.41 1.83 22.23
CA ASP A 207 3.54 1.40 21.14
C ASP A 207 4.01 1.95 19.79
N ALA A 208 4.06 1.06 18.81
CA ALA A 208 4.35 1.35 17.43
C ALA A 208 3.05 1.65 16.66
N TYR A 209 3.08 2.72 15.88
CA TYR A 209 1.95 3.18 15.07
C TYR A 209 2.37 3.34 13.61
N VAL A 210 1.48 2.94 12.71
CA VAL A 210 1.58 3.18 11.27
C VAL A 210 0.34 3.93 10.80
N PHE A 211 0.44 4.55 9.64
CA PHE A 211 -0.66 5.33 9.08
C PHE A 211 -1.85 4.45 8.68
N VAL A 212 -3.03 5.04 8.78
CA VAL A 212 -4.31 4.46 8.34
C VAL A 212 -5.14 5.48 7.58
N VAL A 213 -6.05 4.97 6.75
CA VAL A 213 -7.19 5.76 6.24
C VAL A 213 -8.48 5.18 6.80
N ILE A 214 -9.37 6.07 7.25
CA ILE A 214 -10.65 5.68 7.85
C ILE A 214 -11.72 5.52 6.76
N GLY A 215 -12.34 4.34 6.71
CA GLY A 215 -13.51 4.06 5.85
C GLY A 215 -14.80 4.70 6.38
N SER A 216 -14.95 4.75 7.70
CA SER A 216 -16.18 5.15 8.43
C SER A 216 -16.77 6.50 7.98
N SER A 217 -18.11 6.58 8.01
CA SER A 217 -18.88 7.79 7.71
C SER A 217 -18.67 8.93 8.71
N SER A 218 -18.19 8.64 9.92
CA SER A 218 -17.86 9.68 10.91
C SER A 218 -16.57 10.43 10.57
N TYR A 219 -15.61 9.76 9.93
CA TYR A 219 -14.32 10.33 9.55
C TYR A 219 -13.93 9.90 8.12
N PRO A 220 -14.76 10.24 7.11
CA PRO A 220 -14.63 9.66 5.79
C PRO A 220 -13.33 10.11 5.13
N GLY A 221 -12.50 9.13 4.75
CA GLY A 221 -11.22 9.36 4.07
C GLY A 221 -10.16 10.03 4.93
N TYR A 222 -10.37 10.13 6.24
CA TYR A 222 -9.43 10.73 7.18
C TYR A 222 -8.11 9.96 7.19
N LEU A 223 -6.99 10.66 7.00
CA LEU A 223 -5.64 10.11 7.09
C LEU A 223 -5.08 10.32 8.50
N GLY A 224 -4.85 9.22 9.22
CA GLY A 224 -4.35 9.23 10.60
C GLY A 224 -2.96 8.60 10.72
N GLY A 225 -2.06 9.25 11.48
CA GLY A 225 -0.66 8.84 11.66
C GLY A 225 -0.29 8.39 13.08
N GLY A 226 -1.28 8.19 13.94
CA GLY A 226 -1.10 7.73 15.33
C GLY A 226 -2.38 7.10 15.90
N SER A 227 -3.32 6.73 15.03
CA SER A 227 -4.69 6.41 15.43
C SER A 227 -4.92 4.92 15.69
N SER A 228 -4.01 4.04 15.24
CA SER A 228 -4.11 2.60 15.46
C SER A 228 -2.74 2.00 15.72
N SER A 229 -2.59 1.30 16.85
CA SER A 229 -1.40 0.50 17.14
C SER A 229 -1.26 -0.60 16.09
N VAL A 230 -0.03 -0.94 15.71
CA VAL A 230 0.28 -1.93 14.64
C VAL A 230 -0.34 -3.30 14.87
N SER A 231 -0.71 -3.64 16.12
CA SER A 231 -1.36 -4.90 16.50
C SER A 231 -2.86 -4.93 16.27
N GLY A 232 -3.49 -3.80 15.97
CA GLY A 232 -4.93 -3.73 15.66
C GLY A 232 -5.29 -4.43 14.36
N ALA A 233 -6.51 -4.96 14.25
CA ALA A 233 -6.99 -5.55 12.99
C ALA A 233 -7.62 -4.46 12.11
N ASN A 234 -6.99 -4.15 10.98
CA ASN A 234 -7.54 -3.24 9.98
C ASN A 234 -7.48 -3.87 8.58
N GLY A 235 -8.24 -3.32 7.65
CA GLY A 235 -8.31 -3.76 6.26
C GLY A 235 -6.95 -3.69 5.56
N VAL A 236 -6.66 -4.72 4.76
CA VAL A 236 -5.44 -4.82 3.96
C VAL A 236 -5.77 -4.49 2.51
N ARG A 237 -5.21 -3.39 1.99
CA ARG A 237 -5.40 -2.97 0.59
C ARG A 237 -4.07 -3.00 -0.16
N PRO A 238 -3.78 -4.08 -0.91
CA PRO A 238 -2.51 -4.19 -1.60
C PRO A 238 -2.37 -3.19 -2.74
N VAL A 239 -1.13 -2.85 -3.02
CA VAL A 239 -0.71 -2.02 -4.13
C VAL A 239 0.29 -2.77 -4.98
N ILE A 240 0.08 -2.73 -6.29
CA ILE A 240 0.98 -3.27 -7.32
C ILE A 240 1.40 -2.18 -8.29
N SER A 241 2.42 -2.43 -9.11
CA SER A 241 2.75 -1.59 -10.26
C SER A 241 2.78 -2.40 -11.54
N LEU A 242 2.04 -1.98 -12.57
CA LEU A 242 2.16 -2.54 -13.91
C LEU A 242 3.42 -2.00 -14.60
N LYS A 243 4.12 -2.81 -15.39
CA LYS A 243 5.24 -2.35 -16.24
C LYS A 243 4.78 -1.23 -17.19
N SER A 244 5.69 -0.34 -17.56
CA SER A 244 5.41 0.76 -18.50
C SER A 244 5.01 0.31 -19.90
N CYS A 245 5.44 -0.90 -20.31
CA CYS A 245 5.12 -1.49 -21.60
C CYS A 245 3.69 -2.05 -21.70
N VAL A 246 3.00 -2.29 -20.57
CA VAL A 246 1.70 -3.00 -20.55
C VAL A 246 0.69 -2.25 -21.41
N LYS A 247 0.00 -2.98 -22.28
CA LYS A 247 -1.05 -2.46 -23.15
C LYS A 247 -2.44 -2.78 -22.61
N THR A 248 -3.41 -1.97 -23.03
CA THR A 248 -4.83 -2.15 -22.70
C THR A 248 -5.58 -2.52 -23.96
N SER A 249 -6.46 -3.52 -23.88
CA SER A 249 -7.31 -3.96 -25.00
C SER A 249 -8.59 -3.12 -25.16
N GLY A 250 -8.79 -2.10 -24.32
CA GLY A 250 -9.91 -1.17 -24.40
C GLY A 250 -10.30 -0.60 -23.03
N GLY A 251 -11.47 0.06 -23.03
CA GLY A 251 -11.98 0.81 -21.88
C GLY A 251 -11.50 2.26 -21.87
N ASP A 252 -12.25 3.11 -21.18
CA ASP A 252 -11.93 4.53 -20.97
C ASP A 252 -11.51 4.81 -19.52
N GLY A 253 -11.43 3.77 -18.70
CA GLY A 253 -11.09 3.87 -17.28
C GLY A 253 -12.27 4.29 -16.39
N SER A 254 -13.47 4.51 -16.95
CA SER A 254 -14.68 4.72 -16.16
C SER A 254 -15.08 3.44 -15.40
N ALA A 255 -16.05 3.57 -14.50
CA ALA A 255 -16.56 2.41 -13.76
C ALA A 255 -17.31 1.40 -14.66
N ASN A 256 -17.90 1.88 -15.75
CA ASN A 256 -18.68 1.09 -16.70
C ASN A 256 -17.81 0.51 -17.82
N ALA A 257 -16.69 1.17 -18.14
CA ALA A 257 -15.68 0.67 -19.08
C ALA A 257 -14.26 0.78 -18.51
N PRO A 258 -13.90 -0.01 -17.47
CA PRO A 258 -12.55 -0.04 -16.93
C PRO A 258 -11.53 -0.42 -17.99
N TYR A 259 -10.30 0.10 -17.87
CA TYR A 259 -9.20 -0.39 -18.69
C TYR A 259 -9.01 -1.88 -18.46
N THR A 260 -8.96 -2.67 -19.54
CA THR A 260 -8.67 -4.10 -19.47
C THR A 260 -7.27 -4.33 -20.02
N ILE A 261 -6.45 -5.09 -19.30
CA ILE A 261 -5.09 -5.41 -19.73
C ILE A 261 -5.15 -6.37 -20.92
N GLU A 262 -4.34 -6.09 -21.94
CA GLU A 262 -4.18 -6.96 -23.10
C GLU A 262 -3.39 -8.22 -22.72
N GLU A 263 -3.91 -9.39 -23.08
CA GLU A 263 -3.23 -10.65 -22.80
C GLU A 263 -2.06 -10.82 -23.76
N THR A 264 -0.85 -10.97 -23.24
CA THR A 264 0.39 -11.13 -24.03
C THR A 264 1.26 -12.21 -23.40
N THR A 265 2.13 -12.84 -24.18
CA THR A 265 3.03 -13.88 -23.66
C THR A 265 4.08 -13.31 -22.71
N SER A 266 4.60 -12.10 -22.98
CA SER A 266 5.74 -11.53 -22.23
C SER A 266 5.34 -10.61 -21.08
N GLY A 267 4.07 -10.21 -20.99
CA GLY A 267 3.61 -9.14 -20.11
C GLY A 267 3.89 -7.73 -20.65
N CYS A 268 4.56 -7.67 -21.79
CA CYS A 268 4.54 -6.65 -22.83
C CYS A 268 4.12 -7.37 -24.13
#